data_AF-A0A382VY98-F1
#
_entry.id   AF-A0A382VY98-F1
#
_cell.length_a   1.000
_cell.length_b   1.000
_cell.length_c   1.000
_cell.angle_alpha   90.00
_cell.angle_beta   90.00
_cell.angle_gamma   90.00
#
_symmetry.space_group_name_H-M   'P 1'
#
loop_
_entity.id
_entity.type
_entity.pdbx_description
1 polymer ?
#
loop_
_entity_poly.entity_id
_entity_poly.type
_entity_poly.pdbx_seq_one_letter_code
_entity_poly.pdbx_strand_id
1 'polypeptide(L)'
;MEKHITKKKNERSFILLGFASITILFFLYSRIQDLLVTPEMIESLERLAAGFYLLLLISFGSIVYGIYRYHQRKAIEKPSGLLSVIARVTWNNKSRKIFVATFVTYGIFFSFTSGIIVYQPDVVFSYHYDAIVPSAHVNTCCGDPGYMPEIIVYITEHVGLQIIPVNLVLVIVVAYLVGFNTSLAASAFSITKKTGGLSGV
;
A
#
# COMPACT_ATOMS: atom_id res chain seq x y z
N MET A 1 -2.50 33.76 -14.18
CA MET A 1 -3.47 33.02 -13.32
C MET A 1 -3.71 31.59 -13.81
N GLU A 2 -3.75 31.37 -15.13
CA GLU A 2 -4.01 30.07 -15.79
C GLU A 2 -3.01 28.94 -15.46
N LYS A 3 -1.70 29.26 -15.41
CA LYS A 3 -0.63 28.31 -15.11
C LYS A 3 -0.69 27.69 -13.70
N HIS A 4 -1.33 28.37 -12.76
CA HIS A 4 -1.53 27.88 -11.38
C HIS A 4 -2.75 26.95 -11.25
N ILE A 5 -3.76 27.14 -12.11
CA ILE A 5 -5.00 26.35 -12.13
C ILE A 5 -4.76 24.99 -12.79
N THR A 6 -4.05 24.96 -13.92
CA THR A 6 -3.66 23.73 -14.61
C THR A 6 -2.74 22.86 -13.74
N LYS A 7 -1.77 23.46 -13.05
CA LYS A 7 -0.87 22.74 -12.12
C LYS A 7 -1.62 22.13 -10.92
N LYS A 8 -2.70 22.78 -10.45
CA LYS A 8 -3.57 22.31 -9.35
C LYS A 8 -4.46 21.13 -9.74
N LYS A 9 -4.93 21.07 -10.98
CA LYS A 9 -5.74 19.96 -11.49
C LYS A 9 -4.91 18.67 -11.62
N ASN A 10 -3.65 18.78 -12.03
CA ASN A 10 -2.81 17.62 -12.32
C ASN A 10 -2.40 16.80 -11.09
N GLU A 11 -2.18 17.41 -9.92
CA GLU A 11 -1.69 16.69 -8.72
C GLU A 11 -2.73 15.72 -8.16
N ARG A 12 -3.99 16.17 -8.06
CA ARG A 12 -5.12 15.30 -7.67
C ARG A 12 -5.43 14.27 -8.75
N SER A 13 -5.14 14.59 -10.00
CA SER A 13 -5.35 13.68 -11.13
C SER A 13 -4.50 12.42 -11.00
N PHE A 14 -3.25 12.49 -10.51
CA PHE A 14 -2.42 11.30 -10.30
C PHE A 14 -2.99 10.36 -9.24
N ILE A 15 -3.51 10.92 -8.14
CA ILE A 15 -4.17 10.15 -7.08
C ILE A 15 -5.42 9.44 -7.62
N LEU A 16 -6.29 10.19 -8.31
CA LEU A 16 -7.52 9.64 -8.89
C LEU A 16 -7.23 8.58 -9.96
N LEU A 17 -6.24 8.83 -10.82
CA LEU A 17 -5.84 7.91 -11.87
C LEU A 17 -5.28 6.60 -11.27
N GLY A 18 -4.48 6.68 -10.20
CA GLY A 18 -4.00 5.48 -9.53
C GLY A 18 -5.11 4.66 -8.89
N PHE A 19 -6.04 5.28 -8.14
CA PHE A 19 -7.19 4.56 -7.58
C PHE A 19 -8.11 3.97 -8.65
N ALA A 20 -8.39 4.71 -9.72
CA ALA A 20 -9.17 4.23 -10.84
C ALA A 20 -8.48 3.04 -11.53
N SER A 21 -7.15 3.13 -11.74
CA SER A 21 -6.36 2.04 -12.32
C SER A 21 -6.40 0.78 -11.46
N ILE A 22 -6.23 0.88 -10.13
CA ILE A 22 -6.35 -0.27 -9.22
C ILE A 22 -7.75 -0.90 -9.32
N THR A 23 -8.80 -0.09 -9.28
CA THR A 23 -10.18 -0.59 -9.36
C THR A 23 -10.44 -1.30 -10.69
N ILE A 24 -9.98 -0.72 -11.80
CA ILE A 24 -10.10 -1.31 -13.13
C ILE A 24 -9.28 -2.60 -13.23
N LEU A 25 -8.05 -2.64 -12.69
CA LEU A 25 -7.21 -3.84 -12.70
C LEU A 25 -7.89 -5.00 -11.97
N PHE A 26 -8.40 -4.77 -10.76
CA PHE A 26 -9.09 -5.80 -9.98
C PHE A 26 -10.35 -6.28 -10.69
N PHE A 27 -11.12 -5.36 -11.28
CA PHE A 27 -12.33 -5.68 -12.03
C PHE A 27 -12.02 -6.47 -13.32
N LEU A 28 -11.01 -6.06 -14.09
CA LEU A 28 -10.62 -6.77 -15.31
C LEU A 28 -10.13 -8.17 -14.99
N TYR A 29 -9.29 -8.31 -13.96
CA TYR A 29 -8.74 -9.61 -13.58
C TYR A 29 -9.83 -10.58 -13.13
N SER A 30 -10.78 -10.13 -12.31
CA SER A 30 -11.90 -10.98 -11.87
C SER A 30 -12.77 -11.44 -13.05
N ARG A 31 -13.00 -10.59 -14.04
CA ARG A 31 -13.76 -10.95 -15.24
C ARG A 31 -13.05 -11.93 -16.16
N ILE A 32 -11.72 -11.82 -16.27
CA ILE A 32 -10.91 -12.71 -17.13
C ILE A 32 -10.81 -14.10 -16.50
N GLN A 33 -10.67 -14.18 -15.16
CA GLN A 33 -10.60 -15.44 -14.44
C GLN A 33 -11.82 -16.33 -14.68
N ASP A 34 -13.03 -15.77 -14.67
CA ASP A 34 -14.28 -16.51 -14.92
C ASP A 34 -14.38 -17.09 -16.33
N LEU A 35 -13.65 -16.52 -17.30
CA LEU A 35 -13.77 -16.84 -18.73
C LEU A 35 -12.73 -17.87 -19.23
N LEU A 36 -11.64 -18.11 -18.50
CA LEU A 36 -10.41 -18.70 -19.06
C LEU A 36 -9.96 -20.05 -18.46
N VAL A 37 -10.86 -20.86 -17.90
CA VAL A 37 -10.48 -22.17 -17.31
C VAL A 37 -10.29 -23.24 -18.40
N THR A 38 -9.26 -23.11 -19.25
CA THR A 38 -8.73 -24.22 -20.07
C THR A 38 -7.21 -24.35 -19.92
N PRO A 39 -6.68 -25.58 -19.86
CA PRO A 39 -5.27 -25.84 -19.54
C PRO A 39 -4.28 -25.32 -20.59
N GLU A 40 -4.73 -25.02 -21.81
CA GLU A 40 -3.86 -24.48 -22.89
C GLU A 40 -3.47 -23.00 -22.67
N MET A 41 -4.09 -22.30 -21.71
CA MET A 41 -3.92 -20.85 -21.53
C MET A 41 -3.07 -20.45 -20.31
N ILE A 42 -2.46 -21.41 -19.61
CA ILE A 42 -1.68 -21.17 -18.38
C ILE A 42 -0.54 -20.15 -18.62
N GLU A 43 0.21 -20.28 -19.72
CA GLU A 43 1.31 -19.36 -20.04
C GLU A 43 0.81 -17.93 -20.30
N SER A 44 -0.37 -17.79 -20.91
CA SER A 44 -0.98 -16.47 -21.15
C SER A 44 -1.43 -15.82 -19.84
N LEU A 45 -1.89 -16.62 -18.88
CA LEU A 45 -2.37 -16.16 -17.58
C LEU A 45 -1.23 -15.73 -16.65
N GLU A 46 -0.07 -16.38 -16.73
CA GLU A 46 1.15 -15.94 -16.04
C GLU A 46 1.63 -14.57 -16.52
N ARG A 47 1.66 -14.34 -17.85
CA ARG A 47 2.01 -13.02 -18.41
C ARG A 47 1.01 -11.94 -17.99
N LEU A 48 -0.27 -12.27 -17.96
CA LEU A 48 -1.33 -11.38 -17.47
C LEU A 48 -1.12 -11.05 -15.98
N ALA A 49 -0.78 -12.04 -15.16
CA ALA A 49 -0.50 -11.85 -13.73
C ALA A 49 0.72 -10.94 -13.49
N ALA A 50 1.81 -11.15 -14.23
CA ALA A 50 2.97 -10.27 -14.17
C ALA A 50 2.62 -8.83 -14.58
N GLY A 51 1.83 -8.66 -15.65
CA GLY A 51 1.32 -7.36 -16.10
C GLY A 51 0.43 -6.69 -15.05
N PHE A 52 -0.43 -7.46 -14.38
CA PHE A 52 -1.28 -6.98 -13.28
C PHE A 52 -0.44 -6.38 -12.15
N TYR A 53 0.56 -7.09 -11.63
CA TYR A 53 1.41 -6.58 -10.56
C TYR A 53 2.26 -5.38 -10.99
N LEU A 54 2.75 -5.37 -12.23
CA LEU A 54 3.50 -4.24 -12.77
C LEU A 54 2.63 -2.97 -12.81
N LEU A 55 1.40 -3.07 -13.33
CA LEU A 55 0.46 -1.94 -13.37
C LEU A 55 -0.01 -1.54 -11.96
N LEU A 56 -0.15 -2.49 -11.05
CA LEU A 56 -0.46 -2.22 -9.64
C LEU A 56 0.66 -1.40 -8.97
N LEU A 57 1.93 -1.77 -9.18
CA LEU A 57 3.09 -1.01 -8.68
C LEU A 57 3.16 0.41 -9.27
N ILE A 58 2.91 0.56 -10.58
CA ILE A 58 2.84 1.88 -11.23
C ILE A 58 1.71 2.72 -10.61
N SER A 59 0.56 2.09 -10.33
CA SER A 59 -0.58 2.76 -9.70
C SER A 59 -0.24 3.25 -8.29
N PHE A 60 0.40 2.41 -7.47
CA PHE A 60 0.90 2.85 -6.15
C PHE A 60 1.91 3.98 -6.26
N GLY A 61 2.86 3.90 -7.19
CA GLY A 61 3.83 4.98 -7.45
C GLY A 61 3.15 6.30 -7.79
N SER A 62 2.14 6.27 -8.65
CA SER A 62 1.33 7.43 -9.04
C SER A 62 0.59 8.05 -7.84
N ILE A 63 -0.02 7.21 -6.99
CA ILE A 63 -0.72 7.65 -5.76
C ILE A 63 0.26 8.29 -4.79
N VAL A 64 1.37 7.62 -4.48
CA VAL A 64 2.39 8.11 -3.55
C VAL A 64 2.96 9.44 -4.04
N TYR A 65 3.27 9.55 -5.33
CA TYR A 65 3.75 10.80 -5.93
C TYR A 65 2.71 11.92 -5.86
N GLY A 66 1.44 11.61 -6.19
CA GLY A 66 0.34 12.55 -6.11
C GLY A 66 0.10 13.07 -4.68
N ILE A 67 0.07 12.17 -3.70
CA ILE A 67 -0.06 12.51 -2.27
C ILE A 67 1.12 13.37 -1.81
N TYR A 68 2.35 12.98 -2.14
CA TYR A 68 3.55 13.73 -1.76
C TYR A 68 3.52 15.17 -2.29
N ARG A 69 3.23 15.35 -3.58
CA ARG A 69 3.15 16.68 -4.22
C ARG A 69 2.01 17.51 -3.64
N TYR A 70 0.84 16.91 -3.44
CA TYR A 70 -0.31 17.57 -2.86
C TYR A 70 -0.05 18.03 -1.42
N HIS A 71 0.55 17.16 -0.61
CA HIS A 71 0.89 17.43 0.79
C HIS A 71 1.96 18.53 0.91
N GLN A 72 3.06 18.42 0.14
CA GLN A 72 4.12 19.43 0.06
C GLN A 72 3.56 20.81 -0.24
N ARG A 73 2.73 20.90 -1.28
CA ARG A 73 2.13 22.16 -1.72
C ARG A 73 1.25 22.76 -0.63
N LYS A 74 0.41 21.94 0.01
CA LYS A 74 -0.47 22.40 1.09
C LYS A 74 0.26 22.83 2.35
N ALA A 75 1.46 22.31 2.60
CA ALA A 75 2.30 22.75 3.70
C ALA A 75 2.94 24.14 3.46
N ILE A 76 3.34 24.43 2.21
CA ILE A 76 4.06 25.64 1.82
C ILE A 76 3.12 26.81 1.49
N GLU A 77 1.99 26.56 0.83
CA GLU A 77 1.02 27.62 0.48
C GLU A 77 0.46 28.32 1.74
N LYS A 78 -0.04 29.56 1.57
CA LYS A 78 -0.71 30.30 2.66
C LYS A 78 -1.82 29.43 3.26
N PRO A 79 -1.89 29.35 4.60
CA PRO A 79 -2.82 28.44 5.26
C PRO A 79 -4.25 28.85 4.87
N SER A 80 -4.93 27.94 4.21
CA SER A 80 -6.28 28.09 3.68
C SER A 80 -7.04 26.82 4.00
N GLY A 81 -7.59 26.78 5.22
CA GLY A 81 -8.40 25.67 5.73
C GLY A 81 -7.62 24.55 6.43
N LEU A 82 -8.38 23.61 7.01
CA LEU A 82 -7.91 22.53 7.88
C LEU A 82 -6.82 21.64 7.23
N LEU A 83 -6.98 21.28 5.96
CA LEU A 83 -6.00 20.46 5.23
C LEU A 83 -4.61 21.11 5.13
N SER A 84 -4.54 22.44 5.05
CA SER A 84 -3.26 23.16 5.01
C SER A 84 -2.57 23.19 6.38
N VAL A 85 -3.36 23.27 7.46
CA VAL A 85 -2.84 23.21 8.84
C VAL A 85 -2.28 21.81 9.10
N ILE A 86 -3.05 20.77 8.81
CA ILE A 86 -2.64 19.37 8.92
C ILE A 86 -1.37 19.11 8.11
N ALA A 87 -1.34 19.52 6.84
CA ALA A 87 -0.17 19.35 5.99
C ALA A 87 1.06 20.04 6.57
N ARG A 88 0.93 21.29 7.03
CA ARG A 88 2.04 22.04 7.62
C ARG A 88 2.58 21.40 8.90
N VAL A 89 1.70 20.97 9.80
CA VAL A 89 2.09 20.30 11.05
C VAL A 89 2.82 18.99 10.75
N THR A 90 2.37 18.23 9.76
CA THR A 90 2.95 16.91 9.43
C THR A 90 4.16 16.96 8.49
N TRP A 91 4.44 18.09 7.84
CA TRP A 91 5.55 18.24 6.89
C TRP A 91 6.93 18.43 7.53
N ASN A 92 7.00 18.58 8.86
CA ASN A 92 8.27 18.75 9.56
C ASN A 92 9.08 17.43 9.65
N ASN A 93 10.41 17.54 9.79
CA ASN A 93 11.30 16.37 9.75
C ASN A 93 11.01 15.36 10.88
N LYS A 94 10.63 15.84 12.07
CA LYS A 94 10.28 14.98 13.22
C LYS A 94 9.01 14.17 12.93
N SER A 95 7.95 14.82 12.47
CA SER A 95 6.67 14.19 12.11
C SER A 95 6.84 13.18 10.98
N ARG A 96 7.66 13.51 9.96
CA ARG A 96 7.98 12.58 8.87
C ARG A 96 8.73 11.34 9.35
N LYS A 97 9.69 11.48 10.27
CA LYS A 97 10.38 10.33 10.88
C LYS A 97 9.41 9.44 11.66
N ILE A 98 8.53 10.04 12.46
CA ILE A 98 7.49 9.31 13.21
C ILE A 98 6.54 8.58 12.25
N PHE A 99 6.11 9.26 11.18
CA PHE A 99 5.28 8.67 10.14
C PHE A 99 5.94 7.44 9.53
N VAL A 100 7.19 7.55 9.05
CA VAL A 100 7.91 6.44 8.41
C VAL A 100 8.15 5.28 9.38
N ALA A 101 8.59 5.58 10.61
CA ALA A 101 8.81 4.55 11.62
C ALA A 101 7.52 3.78 11.94
N THR A 102 6.42 4.50 12.11
CA THR A 102 5.10 3.89 12.40
C THR A 102 4.60 3.10 11.19
N PHE A 103 4.72 3.66 9.98
CA PHE A 103 4.31 3.01 8.73
C PHE A 103 5.01 1.66 8.55
N VAL A 104 6.33 1.61 8.72
CA VAL A 104 7.10 0.36 8.59
C VAL A 104 6.76 -0.64 9.70
N THR A 105 6.75 -0.18 10.95
CA THR A 105 6.47 -1.06 12.10
C THR A 105 5.07 -1.67 12.00
N TYR A 106 4.07 -0.84 11.71
CA TYR A 106 2.70 -1.31 11.55
C TYR A 106 2.54 -2.17 10.29
N GLY A 107 3.23 -1.84 9.19
CA GLY A 107 3.23 -2.66 7.98
C GLY A 107 3.74 -4.07 8.25
N ILE A 108 4.85 -4.23 8.97
CA ILE A 108 5.37 -5.55 9.37
C ILE A 108 4.36 -6.29 10.23
N PHE A 109 3.82 -5.65 11.26
CA PHE A 109 2.81 -6.25 12.13
C PHE A 109 1.58 -6.70 11.32
N PHE A 110 1.07 -5.83 10.45
CA PHE A 110 -0.08 -6.14 9.60
C PHE A 110 0.21 -7.30 8.65
N SER A 111 1.42 -7.41 8.10
CA SER A 111 1.81 -8.51 7.23
C SER A 111 1.73 -9.87 7.92
N PHE A 112 2.06 -9.95 9.22
CA PHE A 112 1.86 -11.18 10.00
C PHE A 112 0.37 -11.47 10.19
N THR A 113 -0.44 -10.46 10.56
CA THR A 113 -1.87 -10.67 10.84
C THR A 113 -2.72 -10.93 9.60
N SER A 114 -2.31 -10.42 8.43
CA SER A 114 -3.04 -10.56 7.16
C SER A 114 -2.65 -11.81 6.38
N GLY A 115 -1.71 -12.60 6.89
CA GLY A 115 -1.20 -13.77 6.19
C GLY A 115 -0.31 -13.42 4.99
N ILE A 116 0.20 -12.19 4.89
CA ILE A 116 1.26 -11.89 3.89
C ILE A 116 2.55 -12.63 4.27
N ILE A 117 2.88 -12.65 5.56
CA ILE A 117 3.93 -13.51 6.11
C ILE A 117 3.23 -14.68 6.79
N VAL A 118 3.40 -15.88 6.25
CA VAL A 118 2.76 -17.10 6.73
C VAL A 118 3.77 -17.94 7.48
N TYR A 119 3.43 -18.33 8.71
CA TYR A 119 4.18 -19.32 9.48
C TYR A 119 3.26 -20.48 9.84
N GLN A 120 3.57 -21.67 9.33
CA GLN A 120 2.84 -22.90 9.60
C GLN A 120 3.78 -23.94 10.22
N PRO A 121 3.85 -24.03 11.57
CA PRO A 121 4.75 -24.98 12.23
C PRO A 121 4.31 -26.43 12.05
N ASP A 122 3.00 -26.68 11.90
CA ASP A 122 2.42 -28.02 11.80
C ASP A 122 2.46 -28.57 10.37
N VAL A 123 2.90 -27.78 9.39
CA VAL A 123 2.95 -28.14 7.97
C VAL A 123 4.38 -27.99 7.48
N VAL A 124 4.94 -29.07 6.96
CA VAL A 124 6.20 -29.08 6.21
C VAL A 124 5.88 -28.90 4.73
N PHE A 125 6.29 -27.76 4.13
CA PHE A 125 5.89 -27.42 2.76
C PHE A 125 6.36 -28.43 1.71
N SER A 126 7.59 -28.96 1.84
CA SER A 126 8.08 -30.00 0.93
C SER A 126 7.29 -31.30 1.02
N TYR A 127 6.82 -31.69 2.22
CA TYR A 127 6.09 -32.93 2.43
C TYR A 127 4.60 -32.81 2.06
N HIS A 128 3.96 -31.69 2.40
CA HIS A 128 2.51 -31.52 2.24
C HIS A 128 2.10 -30.88 0.92
N TYR A 129 2.95 -30.02 0.35
CA TYR A 129 2.65 -29.29 -0.88
C TYR A 129 3.56 -29.69 -2.05
N ASP A 130 4.43 -30.69 -1.85
CA ASP A 130 5.46 -31.11 -2.83
C ASP A 130 6.30 -29.91 -3.32
N ALA A 131 6.47 -28.91 -2.45
CA ALA A 131 7.12 -27.66 -2.77
C ALA A 131 8.65 -27.82 -2.65
N ILE A 132 9.37 -27.37 -3.67
CA ILE A 132 10.84 -27.30 -3.62
C ILE A 132 11.22 -26.06 -2.81
N VAL A 133 11.70 -26.23 -1.59
CA VAL A 133 12.12 -25.07 -0.77
C VAL A 133 13.61 -24.78 -1.04
N PRO A 134 14.00 -23.53 -1.39
CA PRO A 134 13.17 -22.35 -1.64
C PRO A 134 12.62 -22.29 -3.09
N SER A 135 11.37 -21.86 -3.26
CA SER A 135 10.77 -21.60 -4.57
C SER A 135 9.75 -20.46 -4.54
N ALA A 136 9.36 -19.99 -5.72
CA ALA A 136 8.28 -19.03 -5.90
C ALA A 136 7.36 -19.50 -7.02
N HIS A 137 6.05 -19.44 -6.78
CA HIS A 137 5.03 -19.84 -7.72
C HIS A 137 3.94 -18.77 -7.78
N VAL A 138 3.39 -18.55 -8.97
CA VAL A 138 2.28 -17.62 -9.17
C VAL A 138 1.02 -18.46 -9.37
N ASN A 139 0.10 -18.40 -8.42
CA ASN A 139 -1.23 -18.93 -8.62
C ASN A 139 -2.06 -17.88 -9.36
N THR A 140 -2.43 -18.21 -10.59
CA THR A 140 -3.03 -17.26 -11.52
C THR A 140 -4.55 -17.39 -11.59
N CYS A 141 -5.17 -18.30 -10.84
CA CYS A 141 -6.61 -18.51 -10.94
C CYS A 141 -7.28 -18.94 -9.63
N CYS A 142 -8.60 -18.95 -9.75
CA CYS A 142 -9.51 -19.80 -9.00
C CYS A 142 -9.79 -19.37 -7.55
N GLY A 143 -9.47 -18.11 -7.21
CA GLY A 143 -9.85 -17.48 -5.93
C GLY A 143 -10.91 -16.39 -6.10
N ASP A 144 -11.32 -15.81 -4.97
CA ASP A 144 -12.28 -14.71 -4.95
C ASP A 144 -11.71 -13.43 -5.60
N PRO A 145 -12.58 -12.52 -6.10
CA PRO A 145 -12.17 -11.24 -6.65
C PRO A 145 -11.22 -10.46 -5.72
N GLY A 146 -10.03 -10.14 -6.22
CA GLY A 146 -8.99 -9.42 -5.49
C GLY A 146 -8.00 -10.30 -4.71
N TYR A 147 -8.22 -11.62 -4.67
CA TYR A 147 -7.25 -12.57 -4.16
C TYR A 147 -6.30 -13.08 -5.24
N MET A 148 -6.76 -13.09 -6.49
CA MET A 148 -5.97 -13.49 -7.66
C MET A 148 -5.52 -12.28 -8.49
N PRO A 149 -4.37 -12.34 -9.17
CA PRO A 149 -3.35 -13.40 -9.07
C PRO A 149 -2.66 -13.36 -7.72
N GLU A 150 -2.21 -14.50 -7.22
CA GLU A 150 -1.53 -14.64 -5.95
C GLU A 150 -0.08 -15.11 -6.18
N ILE A 151 0.89 -14.51 -5.49
CA ILE A 151 2.28 -14.98 -5.51
C ILE A 151 2.58 -15.68 -4.18
N ILE A 152 3.01 -16.93 -4.26
CA ILE A 152 3.42 -17.74 -3.11
C ILE A 152 4.93 -17.95 -3.19
N VAL A 153 5.65 -17.58 -2.14
CA VAL A 153 7.09 -17.77 -2.02
C VAL A 153 7.37 -18.64 -0.79
N TYR A 154 7.98 -19.79 -1.00
CA TYR A 154 8.43 -20.68 0.05
C TYR A 154 9.88 -20.33 0.40
N ILE A 155 10.09 -19.79 1.61
CA ILE A 155 11.42 -19.36 2.07
C ILE A 155 12.10 -20.50 2.85
N THR A 156 11.35 -21.13 3.75
CA THR A 156 11.76 -22.32 4.52
C THR A 156 10.60 -23.30 4.59
N GLU A 157 10.82 -24.49 5.16
CA GLU A 157 9.80 -25.55 5.31
C GLU A 157 8.52 -25.10 6.06
N HIS A 158 8.59 -24.02 6.85
CA HIS A 158 7.48 -23.53 7.67
C HIS A 158 7.17 -22.05 7.47
N VAL A 159 8.03 -21.30 6.75
CA VAL A 159 7.87 -19.85 6.54
C VAL A 159 7.70 -19.57 5.06
N GLY A 160 6.56 -18.98 4.73
CA GLY A 160 6.20 -18.56 3.39
C GLY A 160 5.79 -17.10 3.34
N LEU A 161 5.73 -16.56 2.13
CA LEU A 161 5.23 -15.23 1.84
C LEU A 161 4.15 -15.33 0.77
N GLN A 162 2.98 -14.76 1.07
CA GLN A 162 1.78 -14.84 0.26
C GLN A 162 1.36 -13.42 -0.16
N ILE A 163 1.63 -13.03 -1.41
CA ILE A 163 1.28 -11.70 -1.91
C ILE A 163 -0.10 -11.75 -2.53
N ILE A 164 -1.12 -11.55 -1.70
CA ILE A 164 -2.49 -11.38 -2.16
C ILE A 164 -2.71 -9.90 -2.54
N PRO A 165 -3.20 -9.57 -3.74
CA PRO A 165 -3.34 -8.19 -4.20
C PRO A 165 -4.14 -7.29 -3.25
N VAL A 166 -5.28 -7.79 -2.73
CA VAL A 166 -6.11 -7.03 -1.79
C VAL A 166 -5.37 -6.77 -0.48
N ASN A 167 -4.62 -7.76 0.05
CA ASN A 167 -3.84 -7.58 1.27
C ASN A 167 -2.70 -6.59 1.07
N LEU A 168 -2.09 -6.56 -0.13
CA LEU A 168 -1.08 -5.57 -0.48
C LEU A 168 -1.65 -4.14 -0.50
N VAL A 169 -2.86 -3.95 -1.04
CA VAL A 169 -3.56 -2.65 -0.98
C VAL A 169 -3.87 -2.29 0.48
N LEU A 170 -4.40 -3.25 1.25
CA LEU A 170 -4.77 -3.03 2.65
C LEU A 170 -3.57 -2.68 3.52
N VAL A 171 -2.44 -3.39 3.42
CA VAL A 171 -1.25 -3.10 4.23
C VAL A 171 -0.75 -1.67 3.97
N ILE A 172 -0.74 -1.23 2.71
CA ILE A 172 -0.31 0.12 2.34
C ILE A 172 -1.28 1.17 2.90
N VAL A 173 -2.59 0.97 2.71
CA VAL A 173 -3.61 1.94 3.14
C VAL A 173 -3.67 2.03 4.66
N VAL A 174 -3.76 0.90 5.36
CA VAL A 174 -3.89 0.88 6.82
C VAL A 174 -2.61 1.40 7.47
N ALA A 175 -1.42 0.98 7.01
CA ALA A 175 -0.16 1.52 7.53
C ALA A 175 -0.03 3.03 7.28
N TYR A 176 -0.48 3.53 6.12
CA TYR A 176 -0.52 4.97 5.84
C TYR A 176 -1.42 5.72 6.83
N LEU A 177 -2.65 5.24 7.06
CA LEU A 177 -3.59 5.87 7.98
C LEU A 177 -3.07 5.87 9.41
N VAL A 178 -2.53 4.74 9.88
CA VAL A 178 -1.96 4.62 11.23
C VAL A 178 -0.74 5.53 11.39
N GLY A 179 0.17 5.52 10.42
CA GLY A 179 1.34 6.40 10.43
C GLY A 179 0.96 7.88 10.43
N PHE A 180 -0.02 8.26 9.61
CA PHE A 180 -0.50 9.64 9.51
C PHE A 180 -1.13 10.11 10.83
N ASN A 181 -2.05 9.32 11.39
CA ASN A 181 -2.71 9.62 12.66
C ASN A 181 -1.72 9.73 13.82
N THR A 182 -0.75 8.82 13.88
CA THR A 182 0.30 8.83 14.91
C THR A 182 1.18 10.06 14.78
N SER A 183 1.56 10.44 13.55
CA SER A 183 2.37 11.64 13.30
C SER A 183 1.64 12.94 13.69
N LEU A 184 0.33 12.99 13.47
CA LEU A 184 -0.53 14.11 13.88
C LEU A 184 -0.65 14.19 15.41
N ALA A 185 -0.97 13.08 16.05
CA ALA A 185 -1.09 13.01 17.51
C ALA A 185 0.22 13.42 18.20
N ALA A 186 1.35 12.84 17.77
CA ALA A 186 2.66 13.17 18.33
C ALA A 186 3.03 14.66 18.13
N SER A 187 2.66 15.23 16.99
CA SER A 187 2.88 16.66 16.74
C SER A 187 1.99 17.52 17.64
N ALA A 188 0.71 17.17 17.83
CA ALA A 188 -0.20 17.86 18.73
C ALA A 188 0.30 17.84 20.19
N PHE A 189 0.69 16.66 20.71
CA PHE A 189 1.27 16.53 22.05
C PHE A 189 2.54 17.37 22.22
N SER A 190 3.40 17.41 21.20
CA SER A 190 4.64 18.19 21.27
C SER A 190 4.38 19.70 21.34
N ILE A 191 3.32 20.19 20.70
CA ILE A 191 2.89 21.59 20.76
C ILE A 191 2.33 21.90 22.14
N THR A 192 1.42 21.06 22.65
CA THR A 192 0.81 21.24 23.99
C THR A 192 1.87 21.25 25.10
N LYS A 193 2.84 20.32 25.06
CA LYS A 193 3.94 20.29 26.04
C LYS A 193 4.80 21.57 26.00
N LYS A 194 5.03 22.12 24.80
CA LYS A 194 5.81 23.36 24.64
C LYS A 194 5.07 24.59 25.18
N THR A 195 3.74 24.62 25.05
CA THR A 195 2.90 25.71 25.56
C THR A 195 2.67 25.61 27.07
N GLY A 196 2.47 24.41 27.63
CA GLY A 196 2.26 24.21 29.07
C GLY A 196 3.50 24.41 29.93
N GLY A 197 4.70 24.37 29.36
CA GLY A 197 5.95 24.72 30.07
C GLY A 197 6.23 26.22 30.16
N LEU A 198 5.47 27.07 29.46
CA LEU A 198 5.65 28.52 29.43
C LEU A 198 4.72 29.28 30.39
N SER A 199 3.82 28.60 31.12
CA SER A 199 2.93 29.23 32.11
C SER A 199 3.43 29.12 33.56
N GLY A 200 4.74 28.91 33.75
CA GLY A 200 5.38 28.81 35.05
C GLY A 200 6.43 29.90 35.25
N VAL A 201 6.00 31.18 35.23
CA VAL A 201 6.69 32.32 35.83
C VAL A 201 5.61 33.26 36.35
#